data_AF-A0A2P5CHR7-F1
#
_entry.id   AF-A0A2P5CHR7-F1
#
_cell.length_a   1.000
_cell.length_b   1.000
_cell.length_c   1.000
_cell.angle_alpha   90.00
_cell.angle_beta   90.00
_cell.angle_gamma   90.00
#
_symmetry.space_group_name_H-M   'P 1'
#
loop_
_entity.id
_entity.type
_entity.pdbx_description
1 polymer ?
#
loop_
_entity_poly.entity_id
_entity_poly.type
_entity_poly.pdbx_seq_one_letter_code
_entity_poly.pdbx_strand_id
1 'polypeptide(L)'
;MHQSDNKWHAYNVADVMTLGSSEWRIIRQLPSFNFTKQPIFERGFLYWLSHSNHIPQQLIAFNVESEVFSTIDTPSHVDLIVDLGGYLGLVYAGSKSLIVWFGTGHNAHGQIIEWGERGTITIVHEGKCINPSELVS
;
A
#
# COMPACT_ATOMS: atom_id res chain seq x y z
N MET A 1 -23.70 -7.10 36.54
CA MET A 1 -22.76 -7.66 35.54
C MET A 1 -22.39 -6.50 34.63
N HIS A 2 -21.34 -5.75 34.97
CA HIS A 2 -20.88 -4.64 34.14
C HIS A 2 -20.14 -5.22 32.94
N GLN A 3 -20.76 -5.13 31.77
CA GLN A 3 -20.12 -5.42 30.51
C GLN A 3 -19.18 -4.24 30.22
N SER A 4 -17.88 -4.47 30.37
CA SER A 4 -16.85 -3.50 30.00
C SER A 4 -16.80 -3.42 28.47
N ASP A 5 -17.39 -2.36 27.92
CA ASP A 5 -17.17 -1.93 26.54
C ASP A 5 -15.71 -1.50 26.37
N ASN A 6 -14.82 -2.47 26.17
CA ASN A 6 -13.47 -2.18 25.66
C ASN A 6 -13.58 -1.89 24.16
N LYS A 7 -14.14 -0.71 23.83
CA LYS A 7 -13.93 -0.08 22.53
C LYS A 7 -12.48 0.39 22.50
N TRP A 8 -11.60 -0.45 21.95
CA TRP A 8 -10.27 -0.03 21.54
C TRP A 8 -10.43 1.01 20.43
N HIS A 9 -10.57 2.27 20.81
CA HIS A 9 -10.28 3.38 19.91
C HIS A 9 -8.77 3.32 19.68
N ALA A 10 -8.33 2.58 18.66
CA ALA A 10 -6.99 2.70 18.15
C ALA A 10 -6.86 4.16 17.68
N TYR A 11 -6.27 5.01 18.51
CA TYR A 11 -5.88 6.35 18.10
C TYR A 11 -4.78 6.15 17.07
N ASN A 12 -5.15 6.16 15.79
CA ASN A 12 -4.18 6.27 14.72
C ASN A 12 -3.51 7.64 14.91
N VAL A 13 -2.31 7.64 15.46
CA VAL A 13 -1.44 8.82 15.59
C VAL A 13 -0.30 8.63 14.59
N ALA A 14 -0.03 9.66 13.78
CA ALA A 14 1.22 9.76 13.05
C ALA A 14 2.00 10.95 13.58
N ASP A 15 3.28 10.73 13.80
CA ASP A 15 4.24 11.77 14.15
C ASP A 15 5.20 11.98 12.99
N VAL A 16 5.54 13.23 12.72
CA VAL A 16 6.52 13.61 11.69
C VAL A 16 7.62 14.43 12.31
N MET A 17 8.84 14.18 11.87
CA MET A 17 10.03 14.98 12.16
C MET A 17 10.64 15.41 10.83
N THR A 18 10.70 16.71 10.60
CA THR A 18 11.33 17.28 9.41
C THR A 18 12.83 17.42 9.63
N LEU A 19 13.61 17.35 8.54
CA LEU A 19 15.05 17.56 8.63
C LEU A 19 15.33 18.99 9.14
N GLY A 20 16.12 19.09 10.22
CA GLY A 20 16.44 20.35 10.89
C GLY A 20 15.49 20.72 12.03
N SER A 21 14.39 19.99 12.24
CA SER A 21 13.61 20.08 13.48
C SER A 21 14.26 19.25 14.58
N SER A 22 14.15 19.73 15.82
CA SER A 22 14.50 18.97 17.03
C SER A 22 13.29 18.26 17.65
N GLU A 23 12.09 18.50 17.13
CA GLU A 23 10.84 18.04 17.75
C GLU A 23 9.98 17.25 16.75
N TRP A 24 9.32 16.23 17.29
CA TRP A 24 8.25 15.50 16.63
C TRP A 24 6.94 16.29 16.75
N ARG A 25 6.18 16.32 15.67
CA ARG A 25 4.85 16.92 15.65
C ARG A 25 3.79 15.91 15.21
N ILE A 26 2.62 16.00 15.84
CA ILE A 26 1.51 15.09 15.59
C ILE A 26 0.72 15.55 14.37
N ILE A 27 0.40 14.61 13.48
CA ILE A 27 -0.65 14.75 12.47
C ILE A 27 -1.94 14.20 13.06
N ARG A 28 -2.98 15.04 13.13
CA ARG A 28 -4.24 14.69 13.84
C ARG A 28 -5.33 14.11 12.94
N GLN A 29 -5.18 14.23 11.62
CA GLN A 29 -6.19 13.81 10.64
C GLN A 29 -5.80 12.50 9.97
N LEU A 30 -5.69 11.43 10.77
CA LEU A 30 -5.46 10.11 10.22
C LEU A 30 -6.80 9.47 9.85
N PRO A 31 -6.88 8.87 8.66
CA PRO A 31 -8.03 8.04 8.36
C PRO A 31 -8.02 6.79 9.25
N SER A 32 -9.22 6.27 9.54
CA SER A 32 -9.43 5.10 10.40
C SER A 32 -9.10 3.80 9.67
N PHE A 33 -7.84 3.61 9.30
CA PHE A 33 -7.37 2.40 8.64
C PHE A 33 -6.28 1.69 9.45
N ASN A 34 -6.24 0.38 9.32
CA ASN A 34 -5.11 -0.41 9.78
C ASN A 34 -4.03 -0.39 8.69
N PHE A 35 -2.88 0.19 9.02
CA PHE A 35 -1.69 0.14 8.18
C PHE A 35 -1.04 -1.23 8.33
N THR A 36 -0.64 -1.85 7.21
CA THR A 36 0.17 -3.06 7.26
C THR A 36 1.44 -2.86 6.46
N LYS A 37 2.53 -3.46 6.94
CA LYS A 37 3.85 -3.47 6.28
C LYS A 37 4.49 -2.07 6.14
N GLN A 38 5.70 -2.03 5.63
CA GLN A 38 6.42 -0.78 5.36
C GLN A 38 5.80 -0.05 4.16
N PRO A 39 5.69 1.29 4.20
CA PRO A 39 5.24 2.04 3.03
C PRO A 39 6.26 1.99 1.91
N ILE A 40 5.78 2.19 0.69
CA ILE A 40 6.63 2.49 -0.46
C ILE A 40 6.60 4.00 -0.71
N PHE A 41 7.78 4.60 -0.88
CA PHE A 41 7.90 6.00 -1.25
C PHE A 41 7.99 6.15 -2.78
N GLU A 42 7.11 6.96 -3.35
CA GLU A 42 7.17 7.35 -4.76
C GLU A 42 6.73 8.81 -4.91
N ARG A 43 7.54 9.62 -5.61
CA ARG A 43 7.19 10.99 -6.05
C ARG A 43 6.59 11.88 -4.96
N GLY A 44 7.12 11.83 -3.74
CA GLY A 44 6.66 12.67 -2.63
C GLY A 44 5.50 12.08 -1.83
N PHE A 45 5.10 10.85 -2.11
CA PHE A 45 4.05 10.15 -1.39
C PHE A 45 4.57 8.88 -0.72
N LEU A 46 4.03 8.58 0.47
CA LEU A 46 4.13 7.28 1.10
C LEU A 46 2.85 6.49 0.86
N TYR A 47 2.97 5.25 0.43
CA TYR A 47 1.85 4.38 0.09
C TYR A 47 1.81 3.13 0.96
N TRP A 48 0.64 2.84 1.54
CA TRP A 48 0.35 1.58 2.24
C TRP A 48 -0.84 0.88 1.59
N LEU A 49 -0.82 -0.45 1.60
CA LEU A 49 -2.00 -1.23 1.29
C LEU A 49 -2.92 -1.27 2.51
N SER A 50 -4.19 -0.88 2.32
CA SER A 50 -5.19 -0.97 3.39
C SER A 50 -5.48 -2.44 3.73
N HIS A 51 -5.61 -2.72 5.02
CA HIS A 51 -6.14 -4.00 5.49
C HIS A 51 -7.68 -3.98 5.46
N SER A 52 -8.26 -3.75 4.29
CA SER A 52 -9.70 -3.82 4.09
C SER A 52 -10.07 -5.10 3.34
N ASN A 53 -11.23 -5.67 3.68
CA ASN A 53 -11.83 -6.77 2.92
C ASN A 53 -12.58 -6.26 1.67
N HIS A 54 -12.46 -4.97 1.33
CA HIS A 54 -13.09 -4.40 0.15
C HIS A 54 -12.32 -4.79 -1.12
N ILE A 55 -13.06 -5.03 -2.20
CA ILE A 55 -12.51 -5.31 -3.53
C ILE A 55 -13.14 -4.30 -4.51
N PRO A 56 -12.33 -3.49 -5.23
CA PRO A 56 -10.88 -3.41 -5.12
C PRO A 56 -10.43 -2.89 -3.74
N GLN A 57 -9.22 -3.28 -3.33
CA GLN A 57 -8.62 -2.76 -2.09
C GLN A 57 -8.25 -1.29 -2.28
N GLN A 58 -8.01 -0.59 -1.18
CA GLN A 58 -7.54 0.80 -1.23
C GLN A 58 -6.07 0.89 -0.87
N LEU A 59 -5.35 1.76 -1.56
CA LEU A 59 -4.08 2.30 -1.10
C LEU A 59 -4.36 3.53 -0.25
N ILE A 60 -3.62 3.66 0.83
CA ILE A 60 -3.54 4.89 1.62
C ILE A 60 -2.33 5.63 1.11
N ALA A 61 -2.52 6.87 0.68
CA ALA A 61 -1.48 7.74 0.17
C ALA A 61 -1.30 8.93 1.11
N PHE A 62 -0.09 9.14 1.62
CA PHE A 62 0.27 10.28 2.42
C PHE A 62 1.18 11.21 1.62
N ASN A 63 0.72 12.43 1.35
CA ASN A 63 1.51 13.46 0.70
C ASN A 63 2.52 14.02 1.71
N VAL A 64 3.82 13.89 1.45
CA VAL A 64 4.87 14.41 2.35
C VAL A 64 4.97 15.95 2.30
N GLU A 65 4.72 16.52 1.12
CA GLU A 65 4.37 17.93 0.82
C GLU A 65 3.41 18.55 1.84
N SER A 66 2.14 18.21 1.63
CA SER A 66 1.02 18.84 2.33
C SER A 66 0.66 18.16 3.64
N GLU A 67 1.24 16.99 3.91
CA GLU A 67 1.01 16.18 5.10
C GLU A 67 -0.46 15.73 5.23
N VAL A 68 -1.08 15.48 4.08
CA VAL A 68 -2.48 15.07 3.96
C VAL A 68 -2.56 13.62 3.52
N PHE A 69 -3.44 12.86 4.18
CA PHE A 69 -3.81 11.51 3.77
C PHE A 69 -4.93 11.54 2.72
N SER A 70 -4.88 10.57 1.82
CA SER A 70 -5.90 10.30 0.82
C SER A 70 -5.96 8.81 0.54
N THR A 71 -6.98 8.38 -0.20
CA THR A 71 -7.15 6.99 -0.62
C THR A 71 -7.21 6.90 -2.13
N ILE A 72 -6.67 5.80 -2.68
CA ILE A 72 -6.68 5.50 -4.11
C ILE A 72 -7.18 4.06 -4.26
N ASP A 73 -8.13 3.84 -5.16
CA ASP A 73 -8.57 2.48 -5.45
C ASP A 73 -7.48 1.73 -6.24
N THR A 74 -7.24 0.49 -5.83
CA THR A 74 -6.38 -0.43 -6.58
C THR A 74 -7.10 -0.92 -7.83
N PRO A 75 -6.37 -1.35 -8.88
CA PRO A 75 -6.98 -1.86 -10.10
C PRO A 75 -7.69 -3.23 -9.89
N SER A 76 -7.34 -3.98 -8.84
CA SER A 76 -7.88 -5.30 -8.56
C SER A 76 -7.61 -5.71 -7.10
N HIS A 77 -7.84 -6.96 -6.74
CA HIS A 77 -7.28 -7.53 -5.52
C HIS A 77 -5.73 -7.56 -5.59
N VAL A 78 -5.07 -7.17 -4.51
CA VAL A 78 -3.62 -7.00 -4.37
C VAL A 78 -3.14 -7.70 -3.10
N ASP A 79 -2.16 -8.59 -3.22
CA ASP A 79 -1.60 -9.33 -2.09
C ASP A 79 -0.49 -8.55 -1.38
N LEU A 80 0.29 -7.78 -2.15
CA LEU A 80 1.35 -6.94 -1.61
C LEU A 80 1.72 -5.76 -2.52
N ILE A 81 2.40 -4.80 -1.92
CA ILE A 81 3.07 -3.70 -2.61
C ILE A 81 4.58 -3.93 -2.61
N VAL A 82 5.26 -3.48 -3.66
CA VAL A 82 6.71 -3.64 -3.85
C VAL A 82 7.32 -2.34 -4.37
N ASP A 83 8.59 -2.11 -4.05
CA ASP A 83 9.41 -1.09 -4.71
C ASP A 83 10.03 -1.68 -5.98
N LEU A 84 9.72 -1.07 -7.13
CA LEU A 84 10.25 -1.41 -8.45
C LEU A 84 11.34 -0.42 -8.91
N GLY A 85 12.15 0.09 -7.97
CA GLY A 85 13.25 1.01 -8.24
C GLY A 85 12.80 2.48 -8.22
N GLY A 86 12.06 2.88 -7.19
CA GLY A 86 11.45 4.20 -7.03
C GLY A 86 10.02 4.29 -7.57
N TYR A 87 9.44 3.16 -7.96
CA TYR A 87 8.06 3.05 -8.43
C TYR A 87 7.29 2.04 -7.57
N LEU A 88 6.07 2.38 -7.19
CA LEU A 88 5.14 1.49 -6.52
C LEU A 88 4.63 0.44 -7.51
N GLY A 89 4.94 -0.82 -7.20
CA GLY A 89 4.31 -1.97 -7.81
C GLY A 89 3.21 -2.54 -6.92
N LEU A 90 2.07 -2.89 -7.50
CA LEU A 90 1.02 -3.69 -6.89
C LEU A 90 1.10 -5.09 -7.45
N VAL A 91 1.12 -6.11 -6.59
CA VAL A 91 1.24 -7.51 -7.03
C VAL A 91 0.03 -8.30 -6.59
N TYR A 92 -0.58 -8.99 -7.55
CA TYR A 92 -1.48 -10.10 -7.29
C TYR A 92 -0.76 -11.41 -7.62
N ALA A 93 -0.65 -12.28 -6.63
CA ALA A 93 -0.07 -13.59 -6.72
C ALA A 93 -1.18 -14.63 -6.98
N GLY A 94 -1.51 -14.79 -8.26
CA GLY A 94 -2.37 -15.89 -8.69
C GLY A 94 -1.66 -17.25 -8.58
N SER A 95 -2.43 -18.33 -8.68
CA SER A 95 -1.91 -19.70 -8.55
C SER A 95 -0.90 -20.10 -9.63
N LYS A 96 -0.79 -19.39 -10.75
CA LYS A 96 0.17 -19.75 -11.83
C LYS A 96 0.96 -18.57 -12.35
N SER A 97 0.74 -17.39 -11.78
CA SER A 97 1.22 -16.16 -12.36
C SER A 97 1.19 -15.01 -11.38
N LEU A 98 2.12 -14.08 -11.58
CA LEU A 98 2.04 -12.75 -10.97
C LEU A 98 1.42 -11.79 -11.99
N ILE A 99 0.45 -11.01 -11.53
CA ILE A 99 0.02 -9.80 -12.22
C ILE A 99 0.61 -8.63 -11.46
N VAL A 100 1.25 -7.72 -12.18
CA VAL A 100 1.90 -6.55 -11.58
C VAL A 100 1.32 -5.31 -12.21
N TRP A 101 0.76 -4.43 -11.37
CA TRP A 101 0.38 -3.08 -11.78
C TRP A 101 1.39 -2.07 -11.26
N PHE A 102 1.55 -0.96 -11.97
CA PHE A 102 2.43 0.14 -11.58
C PHE A 102 1.82 1.47 -12.02
N GLY A 103 2.14 2.54 -11.29
CA GLY A 103 1.63 3.88 -11.62
C GLY A 103 2.16 4.35 -12.97
N THR A 104 1.28 4.56 -13.95
CA THR A 104 1.65 5.09 -15.28
C THR A 104 1.34 6.57 -15.43
N GLY A 105 0.42 7.09 -14.62
CA GLY A 105 0.04 8.49 -14.62
C GLY A 105 -0.02 9.05 -13.20
N HIS A 106 0.44 10.30 -13.05
CA HIS A 106 0.43 11.03 -11.79
C HIS A 106 -0.22 12.40 -11.96
N ASN A 107 -0.92 12.87 -10.93
CA ASN A 107 -1.42 14.25 -10.93
C ASN A 107 -0.28 15.26 -10.68
N ALA A 108 -0.61 16.56 -10.71
CA ALA A 108 0.36 17.64 -10.53
C ALA A 108 1.13 17.60 -9.20
N HIS A 109 0.60 16.92 -8.18
CA HIS A 109 1.27 16.75 -6.89
C HIS A 109 2.18 15.53 -6.85
N GLY A 110 2.10 14.64 -7.83
CA GLY A 110 2.86 13.38 -7.86
C GLY A 110 2.07 12.16 -7.38
N GLN A 111 0.77 12.29 -7.08
CA GLN A 111 -0.06 11.16 -6.68
C GLN A 111 -0.41 10.30 -7.90
N ILE A 112 -0.31 8.97 -7.78
CA ILE A 112 -0.77 8.03 -8.81
C ILE A 112 -2.27 8.21 -9.07
N ILE A 113 -2.65 8.31 -10.34
CA ILE A 113 -4.04 8.42 -10.80
C ILE A 113 -4.41 7.38 -11.87
N GLU A 114 -3.40 6.74 -12.47
CA GLU A 114 -3.59 5.74 -13.51
C GLU A 114 -2.64 4.56 -13.29
N TRP A 115 -3.15 3.35 -13.56
CA TRP A 115 -2.43 2.10 -13.41
C TRP A 115 -2.15 1.49 -14.79
N GLY A 116 -0.89 1.15 -15.04
CA GLY A 116 -0.51 0.23 -16.10
C GLY A 116 -0.44 -1.19 -15.58
N GLU A 117 -0.74 -2.16 -16.43
CA GLU A 117 -0.57 -3.58 -16.14
C GLU A 117 0.63 -4.13 -16.91
N ARG A 118 1.53 -4.80 -16.20
CA ARG A 118 2.51 -5.68 -16.83
C ARG A 118 1.89 -7.06 -16.94
N GLY A 119 1.80 -7.56 -18.18
CA GLY A 119 1.17 -8.84 -18.47
C GLY A 119 1.72 -9.99 -17.63
N THR A 120 0.86 -10.98 -17.41
CA THR A 120 1.05 -12.21 -16.62
C THR A 120 2.49 -12.73 -16.64
N ILE A 121 3.20 -12.58 -15.52
CA ILE A 121 4.54 -13.13 -15.35
C ILE A 121 4.38 -14.59 -14.89
N THR A 122 4.73 -15.53 -15.77
CA THR A 122 4.78 -16.95 -15.42
C THR A 122 5.88 -17.20 -14.40
N ILE A 123 5.53 -17.91 -13.33
CA ILE A 123 6.49 -18.24 -12.27
C ILE A 123 7.18 -19.53 -12.66
N VAL A 124 8.51 -19.48 -12.81
CA VAL A 124 9.35 -20.64 -13.17
C VAL A 124 10.39 -20.90 -12.09
N HIS A 125 10.55 -22.15 -11.71
CA HIS A 125 11.62 -22.63 -10.83
C HIS A 125 12.33 -23.78 -11.54
N GLU A 126 13.65 -23.62 -11.70
CA GLU A 126 14.49 -24.57 -12.45
C GLU A 126 13.96 -24.88 -13.87
N GLY A 127 13.41 -23.88 -14.55
CA GLY A 127 12.87 -24.01 -15.91
C GLY A 127 11.49 -24.69 -16.00
N LYS A 128 10.88 -25.07 -14.86
CA LYS A 128 9.50 -25.57 -14.81
C LYS A 128 8.56 -24.50 -14.28
N CYS A 129 7.40 -24.38 -14.90
CA CYS A 129 6.33 -23.55 -14.37
C CYS A 129 5.88 -24.14 -13.03
N ILE A 130 5.89 -23.31 -11.99
CA ILE A 130 5.49 -23.68 -10.64
C ILE A 130 4.29 -22.88 -10.21
N ASN A 131 3.41 -23.55 -9.49
CA ASN A 131 2.29 -22.92 -8.82
C ASN A 131 2.73 -22.50 -7.41
N PRO A 132 2.65 -21.22 -7.03
CA PRO A 132 3.08 -20.77 -5.70
C PRO A 132 2.39 -21.47 -4.54
N SER A 133 1.14 -21.94 -4.73
CA SER A 133 0.42 -22.70 -3.71
C SER A 133 0.98 -24.12 -3.48
N GLU A 134 1.81 -24.63 -4.39
CA GLU A 134 2.51 -25.91 -4.27
C GLU A 134 3.88 -25.79 -3.58
N LEU A 135 4.37 -24.56 -3.34
CA LEU A 135 5.63 -24.31 -2.64
C LEU A 135 5.48 -24.14 -1.12
N VAL A 136 4.24 -24.07 -0.64
CA VAL A 136 3.91 -23.95 0.79
C VAL A 136 3.30 -25.27 1.26
N SER A 137 4.12 -26.32 1.29
CA SER A 137 3.81 -27.62 1.91
C SER A 137 4.94 -28.06 2.82
#